data_AF-A0A3M1FGP1-F1
#
_entry.id   AF-A0A3M1FGP1-F1
#
_cell.length_a   1.000
_cell.length_b   1.000
_cell.length_c   1.000
_cell.angle_alpha   90.00
_cell.angle_beta   90.00
_cell.angle_gamma   90.00
#
_symmetry.space_group_name_H-M   'P 1'
#
loop_
_entity.id
_entity.type
_entity.pdbx_description
1 polymer ?
#
loop_
_entity_poly.entity_id
_entity_poly.type
_entity_poly.pdbx_seq_one_letter_code
_entity_poly.pdbx_strand_id
1 'polypeptide(L)'
;MAVRRGTIPAILAIGVTLVVGGARGKEETPLARIERRIADLPPTAEVGISVVSLDTGKPLLEIDADRPMIPASVTKIFTVSAALARLGPAYRFKTRVFAD
;
A
#
# COMPACT_ATOMS: atom_id res chain seq x y z
N MET A 1 57.49 -28.23 53.96
CA MET A 1 56.59 -29.38 53.77
C MET A 1 55.36 -28.87 53.03
N ALA A 2 55.17 -29.32 51.77
CA ALA A 2 54.03 -29.13 50.84
C ALA A 2 53.60 -27.67 50.50
N VAL A 3 53.78 -27.06 49.31
CA VAL A 3 53.57 -27.47 47.88
C VAL A 3 52.13 -27.97 47.70
N ARG A 4 51.21 -27.37 46.92
CA ARG A 4 51.30 -26.90 45.52
C ARG A 4 50.04 -26.06 45.19
N ARG A 5 50.22 -24.95 44.47
CA ARG A 5 49.13 -24.24 43.76
C ARG A 5 48.67 -25.10 42.58
N GLY A 6 47.37 -25.40 42.48
CA GLY A 6 46.77 -26.15 41.38
C GLY A 6 46.09 -25.22 40.38
N THR A 7 46.59 -25.22 39.15
CA THR A 7 46.04 -24.53 37.97
C THR A 7 45.15 -25.48 37.15
N ILE A 8 43.91 -25.03 36.87
CA ILE A 8 42.97 -25.18 35.73
C ILE A 8 42.89 -26.52 34.93
N PRO A 9 41.70 -26.89 34.38
CA PRO A 9 41.34 -26.32 33.07
C PRO A 9 39.89 -25.84 32.95
N ALA A 10 39.76 -24.75 32.19
CA ALA A 10 38.51 -24.19 31.72
C ALA A 10 37.92 -25.14 30.68
N ILE A 11 36.70 -25.63 30.92
CA ILE A 11 35.93 -26.35 29.91
C ILE A 11 35.25 -25.29 29.05
N LEU A 12 35.88 -24.97 27.93
CA LEU A 12 35.31 -24.15 26.88
C LEU A 12 34.32 -25.01 26.10
N ALA A 13 33.04 -24.99 26.48
CA ALA A 13 31.98 -25.59 25.69
C ALA A 13 31.70 -24.70 24.47
N ILE A 14 32.32 -25.03 23.34
CA ILE A 14 31.96 -24.46 22.03
C ILE A 14 30.63 -25.11 21.64
N GLY A 15 29.53 -24.47 22.02
CA GLY A 15 28.21 -24.78 21.50
C GLY A 15 28.11 -24.26 20.07
N VAL A 16 28.27 -25.15 19.08
CA VAL A 16 27.89 -24.87 17.69
C VAL A 16 26.37 -24.71 17.66
N THR A 17 25.91 -23.46 17.66
CA THR A 17 24.49 -23.17 17.41
C THR A 17 24.31 -23.11 15.90
N LEU A 18 23.73 -24.16 15.33
CA LEU A 18 23.21 -24.15 13.96
C LEU A 18 22.05 -23.14 13.90
N VAL A 19 22.35 -21.90 13.54
CA VAL A 19 21.32 -20.94 13.11
C VAL A 19 20.91 -21.33 11.70
N VAL A 20 19.99 -22.29 11.57
CA VAL A 20 19.17 -22.43 10.36
C VAL A 20 18.01 -21.46 10.49
N GLY A 21 18.35 -20.18 10.50
CA GLY A 21 17.42 -19.06 10.41
C GLY A 21 17.31 -18.66 8.96
N GLY A 22 16.55 -19.41 8.17
CA GLY A 22 16.14 -18.95 6.85
C GLY A 22 15.34 -17.66 7.03
N ALA A 23 15.96 -16.52 6.76
CA ALA A 23 15.29 -15.25 6.66
C ALA A 23 14.31 -15.31 5.47
N ARG A 24 13.10 -15.85 5.70
CA ARG A 24 11.95 -15.46 4.89
C ARG A 24 11.79 -13.97 5.14
N GLY A 25 12.26 -13.15 4.21
CA GLY A 25 11.96 -11.73 4.22
C GLY A 25 10.46 -11.57 4.40
N LYS A 26 10.04 -10.78 5.39
CA LYS A 26 8.61 -10.46 5.56
C LYS A 26 8.11 -9.91 4.22
N GLU A 27 7.21 -10.63 3.57
CA GLU A 27 6.54 -10.11 2.39
C GLU A 27 5.83 -8.82 2.79
N GLU A 28 6.18 -7.74 2.11
CA GLU A 28 5.61 -6.43 2.38
C GLU A 28 4.13 -6.42 1.94
N THR A 29 3.26 -6.02 2.86
CA THR A 29 1.83 -5.86 2.55
C THR A 29 1.62 -4.74 1.52
N PRO A 30 0.55 -4.79 0.70
CA PRO A 30 0.25 -3.71 -0.24
C PRO A 30 0.14 -2.33 0.40
N LEU A 31 -0.37 -2.24 1.63
CA LEU A 31 -0.51 -0.96 2.35
C LEU A 31 0.85 -0.41 2.78
N ALA A 32 1.73 -1.24 3.36
CA ALA A 32 3.09 -0.84 3.70
C ALA A 32 3.89 -0.36 2.47
N ARG A 33 3.64 -0.99 1.31
CA ARG A 33 4.22 -0.59 0.03
C ARG A 33 3.78 0.80 -0.41
N ILE A 34 2.51 1.15 -0.20
CA ILE A 34 1.97 2.48 -0.51
C ILE A 34 2.64 3.53 0.40
N GLU A 35 2.68 3.28 1.71
CA GLU A 35 3.29 4.19 2.69
C GLU A 35 4.76 4.49 2.36
N ARG A 36 5.55 3.45 2.05
CA ARG A 36 6.95 3.65 1.63
C ARG A 36 7.06 4.49 0.36
N ARG A 37 6.20 4.24 -0.63
CA ARG A 37 6.22 4.99 -1.90
C ARG A 37 5.89 6.46 -1.71
N ILE A 38 5.04 6.80 -0.75
CA ILE A 38 4.73 8.18 -0.40
C ILE A 38 5.93 8.84 0.26
N ALA A 39 6.63 8.12 1.15
CA ALA A 39 7.84 8.61 1.79
C ALA A 39 8.98 8.91 0.78
N ASP A 40 8.99 8.23 -0.37
CA ASP A 40 9.95 8.45 -1.45
C ASP A 40 9.62 9.68 -2.34
N LEU A 41 8.48 10.35 -2.14
CA LEU A 41 8.06 11.47 -2.99
C LEU A 41 8.80 12.77 -2.67
N PRO A 42 8.93 13.70 -3.64
CA PRO A 42 9.47 15.02 -3.38
C PRO A 42 8.67 15.77 -2.30
N PRO A 43 9.29 16.62 -1.47
CA PRO A 43 8.59 17.38 -0.42
C PRO A 43 7.50 18.33 -0.93
N THR A 44 7.50 18.63 -2.22
CA THR A 44 6.50 19.48 -2.89
C THR A 44 5.29 18.70 -3.41
N ALA A 45 5.32 17.36 -3.32
CA ALA A 45 4.20 16.54 -3.77
C ALA A 45 3.06 16.59 -2.75
N GLU A 46 1.85 16.83 -3.23
CA GLU A 46 0.62 16.71 -2.45
C GLU A 46 -0.06 15.40 -2.82
N VAL A 47 -0.45 14.61 -1.83
CA VAL A 47 -1.01 13.27 -2.03
C VAL A 47 -2.23 13.08 -1.14
N GLY A 48 -3.35 12.73 -1.75
CA GLY A 48 -4.55 12.22 -1.08
C GLY A 48 -4.77 10.75 -1.44
N ILE A 49 -5.04 9.91 -0.46
CA ILE A 49 -5.33 8.47 -0.63
C ILE A 49 -6.52 8.09 0.26
N SER A 50 -7.48 7.40 -0.32
CA SER A 50 -8.54 6.68 0.40
C SER A 50 -8.62 5.26 -0.15
N VAL A 51 -8.37 4.26 0.70
CA VAL A 51 -8.51 2.84 0.39
C VAL A 51 -9.58 2.27 1.30
N VAL A 52 -10.60 1.63 0.72
CA VAL A 52 -11.76 1.11 1.45
C VAL A 52 -11.94 -0.37 1.13
N SER A 53 -12.26 -1.17 2.14
CA SER A 53 -12.66 -2.57 1.97
C SER A 53 -14.01 -2.66 1.25
N LEU A 54 -14.08 -3.36 0.13
CA LEU A 54 -15.34 -3.56 -0.60
C LEU A 54 -16.31 -4.49 0.16
N ASP A 55 -15.79 -5.41 0.97
CA ASP A 55 -16.61 -6.35 1.75
C ASP A 55 -17.27 -5.68 2.96
N THR A 56 -16.56 -4.76 3.63
CA THR A 56 -17.00 -4.19 4.91
C THR A 56 -17.33 -2.69 4.85
N GLY A 57 -16.96 -2.00 3.77
CA GLY A 57 -17.06 -0.55 3.63
C GLY A 57 -16.12 0.25 4.56
N LYS A 58 -15.25 -0.42 5.32
CA LYS A 58 -14.36 0.24 6.28
C LYS A 58 -13.10 0.78 5.60
N PRO A 59 -12.59 1.95 6.04
CA PRO A 59 -11.31 2.46 5.57
C PRO A 59 -10.18 1.50 5.98
N LEU A 60 -9.25 1.28 5.06
CA LEU A 60 -8.03 0.49 5.23
C LEU A 60 -6.79 1.38 5.28
N LEU A 61 -6.82 2.53 4.60
CA LEU A 61 -5.78 3.55 4.59
C LEU A 61 -6.40 4.89 4.20
N GLU A 62 -6.10 5.94 4.96
CA GLU A 62 -6.52 7.31 4.68
C GLU A 62 -5.34 8.26 4.89
N ILE A 63 -5.05 9.07 3.86
CA ILE A 63 -4.03 10.12 3.88
C ILE A 63 -4.66 11.31 3.19
N ASP A 64 -4.86 12.42 3.91
CA ASP A 64 -5.53 13.63 3.39
C ASP A 64 -6.81 13.33 2.57
N ALA A 65 -7.58 12.30 2.96
CA ALA A 65 -8.67 11.76 2.15
C ALA A 65 -9.79 12.78 1.88
N ASP A 66 -10.03 13.68 2.83
CA ASP A 66 -11.04 14.75 2.75
C ASP A 66 -10.50 16.06 2.16
N ARG A 67 -9.21 16.12 1.81
CA ARG A 67 -8.61 17.32 1.23
C ARG A 67 -9.09 17.48 -0.22
N PRO A 68 -9.64 18.64 -0.60
CA PRO A 68 -9.98 18.88 -2.00
C PRO A 68 -8.74 18.85 -2.90
N MET A 69 -8.78 18.06 -3.96
CA MET A 69 -7.72 17.94 -4.97
C MET A 69 -8.28 18.14 -6.38
N ILE A 70 -7.40 18.40 -7.36
CA ILE A 70 -7.78 18.43 -8.77
C ILE A 70 -7.91 16.99 -9.29
N PRO A 71 -9.11 16.49 -9.61
CA PRO A 71 -9.30 15.08 -9.99
C PRO A 71 -8.79 14.74 -11.41
N ALA A 72 -8.44 15.74 -12.21
CA ALA A 72 -8.05 15.57 -13.62
C ALA A 72 -9.06 14.68 -14.37
N SER A 73 -8.60 13.66 -15.12
CA SER A 73 -9.49 12.78 -15.87
C SER A 73 -10.34 11.83 -15.01
N VAL A 74 -10.07 11.69 -13.70
CA VAL A 74 -10.94 10.93 -12.79
C VAL A 74 -12.34 11.57 -12.70
N THR A 75 -12.46 12.87 -13.01
CA THR A 75 -13.75 13.57 -13.22
C THR A 75 -14.72 12.77 -14.10
N LYS A 76 -14.20 12.02 -15.09
CA LYS A 76 -15.01 11.21 -16.00
C LYS A 76 -15.85 10.15 -15.28
N ILE A 77 -15.46 9.67 -14.10
CA ILE A 77 -16.26 8.74 -13.30
C ILE A 77 -17.62 9.36 -12.97
N PHE A 78 -17.65 10.63 -12.55
CA PHE A 78 -18.90 11.33 -12.28
C PHE A 78 -19.72 11.55 -13.54
N THR A 79 -19.08 12.01 -14.63
CA THR A 79 -19.75 12.21 -15.92
C THR A 79 -20.40 10.93 -16.45
N VAL A 80 -19.67 9.81 -16.42
CA VAL A 80 -20.16 8.52 -16.92
C VAL A 80 -21.25 7.96 -16.01
N SER A 81 -21.11 8.08 -14.69
CA SER A 81 -22.14 7.65 -13.74
C SER A 81 -23.45 8.41 -13.97
N ALA A 82 -23.38 9.74 -14.13
CA ALA A 82 -24.54 10.56 -14.45
C ALA A 82 -25.13 10.23 -15.83
N ALA A 83 -24.28 10.02 -16.85
CA ALA A 83 -24.71 9.66 -18.19
C ALA A 83 -25.43 8.30 -18.21
N LEU A 84 -24.90 7.28 -17.51
CA LEU A 84 -25.54 5.98 -17.38
C LEU A 84 -26.89 6.08 -16.65
N ALA A 85 -26.94 6.83 -15.54
CA ALA A 85 -28.18 7.03 -14.79
C ALA A 85 -29.24 7.77 -15.61
N ARG A 86 -28.84 8.73 -16.46
CA ARG A 86 -29.77 9.62 -17.17
C ARG A 86 -30.16 9.15 -18.57
N LEU A 87 -29.23 8.53 -19.30
CA LEU A 87 -29.38 8.14 -20.71
C LEU A 87 -29.54 6.61 -20.85
N GLY A 88 -29.07 5.85 -19.88
CA GLY A 88 -28.99 4.39 -19.95
C GLY A 88 -27.86 3.87 -20.84
N PRO A 89 -27.49 2.59 -20.71
CA PRO A 89 -26.39 1.98 -21.47
C PRO A 89 -26.68 1.83 -22.97
N ALA A 90 -27.97 1.86 -23.35
CA ALA A 90 -28.40 1.70 -24.74
C ALA A 90 -28.45 3.03 -25.52
N TYR A 91 -28.12 4.17 -24.88
CA TYR A 91 -28.16 5.46 -25.56
C TYR A 91 -27.27 5.47 -26.82
N ARG A 92 -27.75 6.14 -27.85
CA ARG A 92 -27.03 6.39 -29.11
C ARG A 92 -27.19 7.86 -29.45
N PHE A 93 -26.09 8.52 -29.75
CA PHE A 93 -26.12 9.87 -30.30
C PHE A 93 -26.82 9.85 -31.66
N LYS A 94 -27.63 10.88 -31.93
CA LYS A 94 -28.40 11.02 -33.18
C LYS A 94 -27.82 12.16 -34.00
N THR A 95 -27.42 11.85 -35.23
CA THR A 95 -27.08 12.86 -36.25
C THR A 95 -28.21 12.88 -37.27
N ARG A 96 -28.80 14.05 -37.54
CA ARG A 96 -29.99 14.19 -38.41
C ARG A 96 -29.77 15.28 -39.46
N VAL A 97 -30.28 15.05 -40.67
CA VAL A 97 -30.31 16.02 -41.78
C VAL A 97 -31.77 16.39 -42.05
N PHE A 98 -32.04 17.66 -42.33
CA PHE A 98 -33.39 18.20 -42.57
C PHE A 98 -33.41 18.96 -43.90
N ALA A 99 -34.56 18.97 -44.57
CA ALA A 99 -34.82 19.73 -45.80
C ALA A 99 -36.28 20.22 -45.82
N ASP A 100 -36.53 21.31 -46.52
CA ASP A 100 -37.84 21.98 -46.65
C ASP A 100 -38.65 21.45 -47.84
#